data_AF-A0A9W7CMI1-F1
#
_entry.id   AF-A0A9W7CMI1-F1
#
_cell.length_a   1.000
_cell.length_b   1.000
_cell.length_c   1.000
_cell.angle_alpha   90.00
_cell.angle_beta   90.00
_cell.angle_gamma   90.00
#
_symmetry.space_group_name_H-M   'P 1'
#
loop_
_entity.id
_entity.type
_entity.pdbx_description
1 polymer ?
#
loop_
_entity_poly.entity_id
_entity_poly.type
_entity_poly.pdbx_seq_one_letter_code
_entity_poly.pdbx_strand_id
1 'polypeptide(L)'
;MIALGPSFSAKNNLCMFILKHSPHVFAHLTIIARNPHQELYEYLRDKLDGFITFADPDSPPSVHQVRRTPMSSNKPELVVIDDFSNDKLLQKDLFSHYYTRGRHFEISTIFLSHSYVATDKMIRLNAEYVAILKANSKRDLVMVVKDFNIRGVDERSIVYYYNKATERKGQMLFVDSVKGQLRYNFDRPIDIKQ
;
A
#
# COMPACT_ATOMS: atom_id res chain seq x y z
N MET A 1 -3.33 1.43 -2.77
CA MET A 1 -2.64 2.09 -1.63
C MET A 1 -1.14 1.79 -1.66
N ILE A 2 -0.28 2.71 -1.22
CA ILE A 2 1.14 2.44 -0.92
C ILE A 2 1.34 2.51 0.59
N ALA A 3 1.98 1.50 1.19
CA ALA A 3 2.44 1.58 2.58
C ALA A 3 3.95 1.85 2.59
N LEU A 4 4.34 3.01 3.10
CA LEU A 4 5.70 3.52 3.03
C LEU A 4 6.43 3.34 4.38
N GLY A 5 7.54 2.61 4.32
CA GLY A 5 8.60 2.67 5.30
C GLY A 5 9.69 1.62 5.13
N PRO A 6 10.87 1.80 5.75
CA PRO A 6 11.98 0.85 5.65
C PRO A 6 11.62 -0.53 6.23
N SER A 7 12.54 -1.47 6.14
CA SER A 7 12.44 -2.73 6.89
C SER A 7 12.21 -2.45 8.38
N PHE A 8 11.42 -3.30 9.04
CA PHE A 8 11.02 -3.17 10.44
C PHE A 8 10.18 -1.91 10.80
N SER A 9 9.68 -1.15 9.82
CA SER A 9 8.75 -0.02 10.05
C SER A 9 7.29 -0.43 10.25
N ALA A 10 7.01 -1.73 10.47
CA ALA A 10 5.67 -2.27 10.69
C ALA A 10 4.71 -2.23 9.48
N LYS A 11 5.22 -2.12 8.24
CA LYS A 11 4.41 -2.22 7.00
C LYS A 11 3.53 -3.47 6.98
N ASN A 12 4.11 -4.61 7.30
CA ASN A 12 3.39 -5.89 7.26
C ASN A 12 2.32 -5.91 8.36
N ASN A 13 2.59 -5.35 9.54
CA ASN A 13 1.59 -5.20 10.61
C ASN A 13 0.44 -4.28 10.20
N LEU A 14 0.70 -3.21 9.43
CA LEU A 14 -0.36 -2.37 8.88
C LEU A 14 -1.24 -3.16 7.91
N CYS A 15 -0.64 -3.99 7.05
CA CYS A 15 -1.38 -4.89 6.17
C CYS A 15 -2.25 -5.87 6.98
N MET A 16 -1.69 -6.47 8.03
CA MET A 16 -2.43 -7.34 8.95
C MET A 16 -3.61 -6.61 9.62
N PHE A 17 -3.38 -5.37 10.04
CA PHE A 17 -4.41 -4.54 10.64
C PHE A 17 -5.58 -4.33 9.67
N ILE A 18 -5.30 -4.01 8.41
CA ILE A 18 -6.32 -3.82 7.37
C ILE A 18 -7.11 -5.11 7.16
N LEU A 19 -6.42 -6.25 7.03
CA LEU A 19 -7.06 -7.56 6.85
C LEU A 19 -8.00 -7.88 8.02
N LYS A 20 -7.52 -7.71 9.26
CA LYS A 20 -8.30 -7.98 10.47
C LYS A 20 -9.54 -7.09 10.60
N HIS A 21 -9.47 -5.83 10.16
CA HIS A 21 -10.57 -4.86 10.26
C HIS A 21 -11.43 -4.76 8.99
N SER A 22 -11.17 -5.61 7.99
CA SER A 22 -11.98 -5.69 6.77
C SER A 22 -12.64 -7.07 6.61
N PRO A 23 -13.31 -7.63 7.65
CA PRO A 23 -13.90 -8.95 7.54
C PRO A 23 -14.98 -8.95 6.45
N HIS A 24 -15.01 -10.01 5.64
CA HIS A 24 -15.97 -10.24 4.56
C HIS A 24 -15.95 -9.24 3.39
N VAL A 25 -15.03 -8.26 3.39
CA VAL A 25 -14.87 -7.28 2.30
C VAL A 25 -14.28 -7.94 1.06
N PHE A 26 -13.20 -8.70 1.21
CA PHE A 26 -12.48 -9.30 0.10
C PHE A 26 -12.97 -10.72 -0.21
N ALA A 27 -12.93 -11.10 -1.49
CA ALA A 27 -13.25 -12.45 -1.95
C ALA A 27 -12.07 -13.42 -1.81
N HIS A 28 -10.85 -12.91 -1.98
CA HIS A 28 -9.61 -13.65 -1.90
C HIS A 28 -8.44 -12.70 -1.60
N LEU A 29 -7.38 -13.23 -0.99
CA LEU A 29 -6.12 -12.53 -0.75
C LEU A 29 -4.98 -13.18 -1.54
N THR A 30 -4.28 -12.40 -2.36
CA THR A 30 -3.03 -12.85 -3.01
C THR A 30 -1.84 -12.05 -2.49
N ILE A 31 -0.83 -12.76 -1.97
CA ILE A 31 0.45 -12.19 -1.55
C ILE A 31 1.51 -12.46 -2.63
N ILE A 32 2.12 -11.40 -3.13
CA ILE A 32 3.26 -11.44 -4.03
C ILE A 32 4.45 -10.89 -3.25
N ALA A 33 5.30 -11.77 -2.74
CA ALA A 33 6.42 -11.37 -1.88
C ALA A 33 7.72 -12.05 -2.34
N ARG A 34 8.83 -11.32 -2.36
CA ARG A 34 10.17 -11.90 -2.65
C ARG A 34 10.53 -13.04 -1.70
N ASN A 35 10.17 -12.90 -0.42
CA ASN A 35 10.33 -13.95 0.58
C ASN A 35 8.95 -14.41 1.08
N PRO A 36 8.36 -15.45 0.46
CA PRO A 36 7.03 -15.92 0.84
C PRO A 36 7.03 -16.78 2.12
N HIS A 37 8.19 -17.22 2.64
CA HIS A 37 8.30 -18.19 3.75
C HIS A 37 8.70 -17.56 5.10
N GLN A 38 8.37 -16.29 5.30
CA GLN A 38 8.59 -15.62 6.60
C GLN A 38 7.48 -15.95 7.60
N GLU A 39 7.82 -15.93 8.90
CA GLU A 39 6.94 -16.32 10.01
C GLU A 39 5.53 -15.70 9.95
N LEU A 40 5.44 -14.41 9.62
CA LEU A 40 4.15 -13.72 9.49
C LEU A 40 3.27 -14.28 8.36
N TYR A 41 3.90 -14.69 7.26
CA TYR A 41 3.21 -15.24 6.10
C TYR A 41 2.79 -16.69 6.34
N GLU A 42 3.60 -17.47 7.06
CA GLU A 42 3.17 -18.79 7.54
C GLU A 42 1.99 -18.68 8.51
N TYR A 43 2.01 -17.71 9.42
CA TYR A 43 0.87 -17.42 10.29
C TYR A 43 -0.38 -17.05 9.47
N LEU A 44 -0.23 -16.23 8.42
CA LEU A 44 -1.35 -15.88 7.54
C LEU A 44 -1.87 -17.09 6.75
N ARG A 45 -1.00 -17.98 6.27
CA ARG A 45 -1.40 -19.24 5.62
C ARG A 45 -2.28 -20.08 6.53
N ASP A 46 -1.84 -20.28 7.76
CA ASP A 46 -2.59 -21.04 8.76
C ASP A 46 -3.96 -20.42 9.07
N LYS A 47 -4.01 -19.09 9.25
CA LYS A 47 -5.25 -18.41 9.65
C LYS A 47 -6.25 -18.15 8.54
N LEU A 48 -5.79 -18.06 7.29
CA LEU A 48 -6.61 -17.74 6.14
C LEU A 48 -6.60 -18.88 5.11
N ASP A 49 -6.41 -20.12 5.57
CA ASP A 49 -6.39 -21.29 4.69
C ASP A 49 -7.62 -21.33 3.76
N GLY A 50 -7.39 -21.66 2.50
CA GLY A 50 -8.39 -21.60 1.42
C GLY A 50 -8.78 -20.19 0.94
N PHE A 51 -8.42 -19.12 1.65
CA PHE A 51 -8.72 -17.72 1.29
C PHE A 51 -7.47 -16.92 0.87
N ILE A 52 -6.28 -17.42 1.19
CA ILE A 52 -5.01 -16.78 0.84
C ILE A 52 -4.25 -17.60 -0.20
N THR A 53 -3.48 -16.92 -1.04
CA THR A 53 -2.49 -17.58 -1.90
C THR A 53 -1.23 -16.76 -2.01
N PHE A 54 -0.10 -17.45 -2.05
CA PHE A 54 1.20 -16.87 -2.29
C PHE A 54 1.59 -17.15 -3.74
N ALA A 55 1.89 -16.09 -4.48
CA ALA A 55 2.40 -16.20 -5.84
C ALA A 55 3.87 -16.63 -5.83
N ASP A 56 4.29 -17.26 -6.93
CA ASP A 56 5.70 -17.51 -7.20
C ASP A 56 6.44 -16.16 -7.35
N PRO A 57 7.47 -15.87 -6.54
CA PRO A 57 8.23 -14.63 -6.63
C PRO A 57 8.99 -14.47 -7.96
N ASP A 58 9.35 -15.57 -8.62
CA ASP A 58 10.09 -15.56 -9.88
C ASP A 58 9.18 -15.44 -11.10
N SER A 59 7.90 -15.77 -10.93
CA SER A 59 6.86 -15.57 -11.94
C SER A 59 5.59 -14.93 -11.34
N PRO A 60 5.64 -13.64 -10.93
CA PRO A 60 4.47 -12.99 -10.37
C PRO A 60 3.34 -12.89 -11.41
N PRO A 61 2.07 -13.15 -11.02
CA PRO A 61 0.96 -13.15 -11.97
C PRO A 61 0.70 -11.73 -12.49
N SER A 62 0.17 -11.65 -13.72
CA SER A 62 -0.40 -10.40 -14.23
C SER A 62 -1.76 -10.09 -13.61
N VAL A 63 -2.19 -8.83 -13.72
CA VAL A 63 -3.52 -8.38 -13.26
C VAL A 63 -4.68 -9.20 -13.86
N HIS A 64 -4.49 -9.79 -15.05
CA HIS A 64 -5.48 -10.62 -15.71
C HIS A 64 -5.55 -12.06 -15.17
N GLN A 65 -4.48 -12.52 -14.52
CA GLN A 65 -4.32 -13.90 -14.06
C GLN A 65 -4.48 -14.04 -12.54
N VAL A 66 -4.33 -12.94 -11.80
CA VAL A 66 -4.31 -12.95 -10.33
C VAL A 66 -5.69 -13.21 -9.73
N ARG A 67 -6.76 -12.80 -10.41
CA ARG A 67 -8.14 -12.95 -9.91
C ARG A 67 -8.52 -14.42 -9.90
N ARG A 68 -8.99 -14.91 -8.75
CA ARG A 68 -9.41 -16.31 -8.56
C ARG A 68 -10.91 -16.52 -8.60
N THR A 69 -11.67 -15.46 -8.29
CA THR A 69 -13.12 -15.51 -8.19
C THR A 69 -13.79 -14.94 -9.44
N PRO A 70 -14.96 -15.46 -9.85
CA PRO A 70 -15.72 -14.87 -10.94
C PRO A 70 -16.09 -13.41 -10.63
N MET A 71 -16.12 -12.56 -11.65
CA MET A 71 -16.59 -11.16 -11.52
C MET A 71 -18.03 -11.06 -10.98
N SER A 72 -18.85 -12.11 -11.17
CA SER A 72 -20.21 -12.18 -10.63
C SER A 72 -20.27 -12.25 -9.09
N SER A 73 -19.13 -12.43 -8.41
CA SER A 73 -19.06 -12.42 -6.95
C SER A 73 -19.32 -11.03 -6.35
N ASN A 74 -19.19 -9.95 -7.15
CA ASN A 74 -19.30 -8.55 -6.72
C ASN A 74 -18.46 -8.20 -5.48
N LYS A 75 -17.39 -8.97 -5.24
CA LYS A 75 -16.46 -8.76 -4.14
C LYS A 75 -15.06 -8.52 -4.70
N PRO A 76 -14.37 -7.47 -4.23
CA PRO A 76 -13.02 -7.23 -4.67
C PRO A 76 -12.05 -8.29 -4.14
N GLU A 77 -10.96 -8.51 -4.84
CA GLU A 77 -9.81 -9.26 -4.33
C GLU A 77 -8.73 -8.30 -3.86
N LEU A 78 -7.97 -8.72 -2.84
CA LEU A 78 -6.84 -7.93 -2.33
C LEU A 78 -5.52 -8.55 -2.79
N VAL A 79 -4.68 -7.73 -3.39
CA VAL A 79 -3.30 -8.10 -3.75
C VAL A 79 -2.33 -7.28 -2.92
N VAL A 80 -1.41 -7.98 -2.23
CA VAL A 80 -0.33 -7.35 -1.47
C VAL A 80 0.99 -7.67 -2.16
N ILE A 81 1.73 -6.62 -2.52
CA ILE A 81 3.05 -6.73 -3.14
C ILE A 81 4.09 -6.28 -2.11
N ASP A 82 4.97 -7.20 -1.70
CA ASP A 82 5.97 -6.97 -0.65
C ASP A 82 7.40 -7.24 -1.13
N ASP A 83 8.32 -6.40 -0.66
CA ASP A 83 9.76 -6.48 -0.88
C ASP A 83 10.22 -6.42 -2.36
N PHE A 84 9.40 -5.84 -3.24
CA PHE A 84 9.74 -5.57 -4.65
C PHE A 84 10.23 -4.12 -4.90
N SER A 85 10.55 -3.36 -3.85
CA SER A 85 10.92 -1.93 -3.96
C SER A 85 12.15 -1.65 -4.84
N ASN A 86 13.04 -2.64 -4.98
CA ASN A 86 14.26 -2.55 -5.78
C ASN A 86 14.08 -3.05 -7.22
N ASP A 87 13.01 -3.81 -7.52
CA ASP A 87 12.76 -4.41 -8.83
C ASP A 87 12.08 -3.44 -9.80
N LYS A 88 12.86 -2.54 -10.41
CA LYS A 88 12.34 -1.48 -11.28
C LYS A 88 11.58 -2.00 -12.49
N LEU A 89 12.07 -3.06 -13.13
CA LEU A 89 11.42 -3.64 -14.31
C LEU A 89 10.05 -4.22 -13.95
N LEU A 90 9.97 -5.05 -12.89
CA LEU A 90 8.68 -5.59 -12.44
C LEU A 90 7.72 -4.49 -12.00
N GLN A 91 8.20 -3.45 -11.31
CA GLN A 91 7.35 -2.32 -10.94
C GLN A 91 6.75 -1.62 -12.16
N LYS A 92 7.58 -1.33 -13.16
CA LYS A 92 7.15 -0.62 -14.37
C LYS A 92 6.26 -1.48 -15.27
N ASP A 93 6.66 -2.71 -15.55
CA ASP A 93 6.06 -3.51 -16.62
C ASP A 93 4.96 -4.47 -16.12
N LEU A 94 4.87 -4.70 -14.80
CA LEU A 94 3.88 -5.59 -14.20
C LEU A 94 3.06 -4.92 -13.10
N PHE A 95 3.69 -4.45 -12.02
CA PHE A 95 2.97 -3.96 -10.85
C PHE A 95 2.25 -2.63 -11.10
N SER A 96 2.72 -1.80 -12.03
CA SER A 96 2.00 -0.60 -12.48
C SER A 96 0.62 -0.93 -13.07
N HIS A 97 0.45 -2.10 -13.67
CA HIS A 97 -0.83 -2.54 -14.24
C HIS A 97 -1.88 -2.83 -13.17
N TYR A 98 -1.46 -3.24 -11.97
CA TYR A 98 -2.38 -3.40 -10.84
C TYR A 98 -3.00 -2.07 -10.41
N TYR A 99 -2.23 -0.98 -10.47
CA TYR A 99 -2.72 0.36 -10.11
C TYR A 99 -3.51 1.02 -11.24
N THR A 100 -3.13 0.80 -12.50
CA THR A 100 -3.79 1.43 -13.65
C THR A 100 -5.04 0.69 -14.13
N ARG A 101 -5.05 -0.65 -14.02
CA ARG A 101 -6.11 -1.51 -14.58
C ARG A 101 -6.82 -2.37 -13.53
N GLY A 102 -6.28 -2.52 -12.32
CA GLY A 102 -6.82 -3.43 -11.29
C GLY A 102 -8.29 -3.20 -10.97
N ARG A 103 -8.75 -1.94 -10.99
CA ARG A 103 -10.17 -1.59 -10.77
C ARG A 103 -11.13 -2.24 -11.77
N HIS A 104 -10.71 -2.48 -13.02
CA HIS A 104 -11.55 -3.14 -14.04
C HIS A 104 -11.75 -4.63 -13.74
N PHE A 105 -10.91 -5.19 -12.86
CA PHE A 105 -10.96 -6.58 -12.40
C PHE A 105 -11.36 -6.68 -10.92
N GLU A 106 -11.88 -5.59 -10.34
CA GLU A 106 -12.19 -5.47 -8.91
C GLU A 106 -11.01 -5.88 -8.01
N ILE A 107 -9.79 -5.50 -8.38
CA ILE A 107 -8.58 -5.78 -7.59
C ILE A 107 -8.19 -4.52 -6.82
N SER A 108 -8.16 -4.65 -5.49
CA SER A 108 -7.52 -3.68 -4.60
C SER A 108 -6.06 -4.07 -4.40
N THR A 109 -5.14 -3.09 -4.47
CA THR A 109 -3.70 -3.35 -4.37
C THR A 109 -3.05 -2.55 -3.25
N ILE A 110 -2.21 -3.24 -2.46
CA ILE A 110 -1.32 -2.65 -1.46
C ILE A 110 0.13 -2.95 -1.87
N PHE A 111 0.92 -1.92 -2.10
CA PHE A 111 2.36 -2.05 -2.37
C PHE A 111 3.15 -1.59 -1.15
N LEU A 112 3.93 -2.49 -0.55
CA LEU A 112 4.76 -2.22 0.61
C LEU A 112 6.12 -1.68 0.14
N SER A 113 6.29 -0.37 0.25
CA SER A 113 7.43 0.35 -0.32
C SER A 113 8.46 0.78 0.74
N HIS A 114 9.74 0.63 0.41
CA HIS A 114 10.85 1.18 1.20
C HIS A 114 11.16 2.65 0.90
N SER A 115 10.83 3.13 -0.29
CA SER A 115 11.01 4.53 -0.66
C SER A 115 9.97 4.93 -1.70
N TYR A 116 9.30 6.03 -1.43
CA TYR A 116 8.34 6.61 -2.33
C TYR A 116 9.05 7.12 -3.59
N VAL A 117 10.21 7.79 -3.43
CA VAL A 117 11.06 8.22 -4.57
C VAL A 117 11.44 7.05 -5.47
N ALA A 118 11.80 5.91 -4.88
CA ALA A 118 12.20 4.73 -5.61
C ALA A 118 11.02 4.00 -6.28
N THR A 119 9.79 4.15 -5.78
CA THR A 119 8.61 3.46 -6.33
C THR A 119 8.34 3.95 -7.75
N ASP A 120 7.96 3.09 -8.70
CA ASP A 120 7.70 3.52 -10.08
C ASP A 120 6.63 4.63 -10.18
N LYS A 121 6.83 5.55 -11.13
CA LYS A 121 5.96 6.73 -11.29
C LYS A 121 4.50 6.35 -11.56
N MET A 122 4.25 5.29 -12.33
CA MET A 122 2.89 4.86 -12.63
C MET A 122 2.19 4.30 -11.40
N ILE A 123 2.90 3.61 -10.51
CA ILE A 123 2.35 3.14 -9.24
C ILE A 123 1.96 4.35 -8.35
N ARG A 124 2.85 5.34 -8.23
CA ARG A 124 2.64 6.51 -7.37
C ARG A 124 1.48 7.38 -7.81
N LEU A 125 1.45 7.77 -9.09
CA LEU A 125 0.43 8.67 -9.62
C LEU A 125 -0.97 8.04 -9.69
N ASN A 126 -1.06 6.70 -9.66
CA ASN A 126 -2.33 5.97 -9.64
C ASN A 126 -2.67 5.42 -8.25
N ALA A 127 -1.89 5.76 -7.21
CA ALA A 127 -2.22 5.40 -5.84
C ALA A 127 -3.21 6.39 -5.25
N GLU A 128 -4.31 5.89 -4.69
CA GLU A 128 -5.33 6.71 -4.02
C GLU A 128 -4.96 7.08 -2.57
N TYR A 129 -4.09 6.26 -1.97
CA TYR A 129 -3.74 6.38 -0.57
C TYR A 129 -2.26 6.09 -0.37
N VAL A 130 -1.62 6.86 0.53
CA VAL A 130 -0.27 6.57 1.04
C VAL A 130 -0.30 6.55 2.56
N ALA A 131 0.03 5.40 3.14
CA ALA A 131 0.24 5.23 4.57
C ALA A 131 1.72 5.37 4.89
N ILE A 132 2.14 6.47 5.51
CA ILE A 132 3.54 6.77 5.83
C ILE A 132 3.79 6.40 7.29
N LEU A 133 4.38 5.22 7.51
CA LEU A 133 4.78 4.74 8.83
C LEU A 133 6.13 5.35 9.24
N LYS A 134 7.06 5.41 8.29
CA LYS A 134 8.36 6.07 8.47
C LYS A 134 8.95 6.44 7.10
N ALA A 135 9.22 7.72 6.86
CA ALA A 135 9.94 8.12 5.65
C ALA A 135 11.45 7.90 5.84
N ASN A 136 12.13 7.34 4.83
CA ASN A 136 13.58 7.20 4.83
C ASN A 136 14.30 8.52 4.55
N SER A 137 13.63 9.43 3.85
CA SER A 137 14.18 10.74 3.52
C SER A 137 13.09 11.82 3.51
N LYS A 138 13.49 13.07 3.74
CA LYS A 138 12.62 14.23 3.49
C LYS A 138 12.16 14.28 2.02
N ARG A 139 12.98 13.75 1.10
CA ARG A 139 12.65 13.68 -0.33
C ARG A 139 11.42 12.82 -0.61
N ASP A 140 11.22 11.72 0.12
CA ASP A 140 10.00 10.92 0.02
C ASP A 140 8.76 11.76 0.35
N LEU A 141 8.78 12.49 1.47
CA LEU A 141 7.67 13.34 1.90
C LEU A 141 7.37 14.45 0.88
N VAL A 142 8.42 15.14 0.40
CA VAL A 142 8.29 16.20 -0.61
C VAL A 142 7.68 15.66 -1.90
N MET A 143 8.05 14.46 -2.33
CA MET A 143 7.52 13.88 -3.56
C MET A 143 6.07 13.41 -3.38
N VAL A 144 5.68 12.92 -2.20
CA VAL A 144 4.27 12.65 -1.88
C VAL A 144 3.42 13.92 -2.02
N VAL A 145 3.88 15.06 -1.48
CA VAL A 145 3.15 16.34 -1.61
C VAL A 145 2.98 16.73 -3.07
N LYS A 146 4.02 16.59 -3.88
CA LYS A 146 3.98 16.94 -5.31
C LYS A 146 3.03 16.04 -6.11
N ASP A 147 3.04 14.74 -5.84
CA ASP A 147 2.21 13.78 -6.56
C ASP A 147 0.72 13.89 -6.16
N PHE A 148 0.43 14.16 -4.87
CA PHE A 148 -0.95 14.22 -4.35
C PHE A 148 -1.58 15.62 -4.40
N ASN A 149 -0.77 16.68 -4.42
CA ASN A 149 -1.20 18.07 -4.53
C ASN A 149 -2.35 18.47 -3.59
N ILE A 150 -2.24 18.09 -2.31
CA ILE A 150 -3.27 18.41 -1.30
C ILE A 150 -3.24 19.91 -1.01
N ARG A 151 -4.40 20.57 -1.12
CA ARG A 151 -4.53 22.01 -0.90
C ARG A 151 -4.05 22.40 0.50
N GLY A 152 -3.17 23.41 0.56
CA GLY A 152 -2.62 23.92 1.82
C GLY A 152 -1.48 23.08 2.41
N VAL A 153 -1.09 21.99 1.75
CA VAL A 153 0.07 21.18 2.15
C VAL A 153 1.25 21.51 1.25
N ASP A 154 2.34 21.92 1.89
CA ASP A 154 3.63 22.22 1.29
C ASP A 154 4.75 21.36 1.89
N GLU A 155 5.98 21.56 1.43
CA GLU A 155 7.14 20.80 1.89
C GLU A 155 7.45 20.98 3.40
N ARG A 156 7.03 22.09 4.01
CA ARG A 156 7.28 22.36 5.44
C ARG A 156 6.20 21.72 6.31
N SER A 157 4.94 21.96 5.96
CA SER A 157 3.77 21.44 6.66
C SER A 157 3.71 19.91 6.61
N ILE A 158 4.08 19.27 5.48
CA ILE A 158 4.11 17.80 5.43
C ILE A 158 5.09 17.21 6.44
N VAL A 159 6.27 17.82 6.62
CA VAL A 159 7.27 17.35 7.58
C VAL A 159 6.73 17.53 9.00
N TYR A 160 6.08 18.67 9.28
CA TYR A 160 5.43 18.92 10.56
C TYR A 160 4.35 17.88 10.87
N TYR A 161 3.40 17.65 9.95
CA TYR A 161 2.30 16.70 10.15
C TYR A 161 2.79 15.27 10.22
N TYR A 162 3.80 14.90 9.42
CA TYR A 162 4.46 13.60 9.52
C TYR A 162 5.04 13.38 10.91
N ASN A 163 5.89 14.30 11.41
CA ASN A 163 6.51 14.16 12.73
C ASN A 163 5.47 14.06 13.85
N LYS A 164 4.38 14.84 13.75
CA LYS A 164 3.24 14.76 14.68
C LYS A 164 2.51 13.42 14.59
N ALA A 165 2.26 12.92 13.38
CA ALA A 165 1.50 11.71 13.15
C ALA A 165 2.26 10.44 13.52
N THR A 166 3.58 10.45 13.40
CA THR A 166 4.46 9.30 13.68
C THR A 166 5.23 9.45 14.99
N GLU A 167 4.79 10.34 15.89
CA GLU A 167 5.44 10.58 17.19
C GLU A 167 5.50 9.31 18.04
N ARG A 168 4.47 8.46 17.94
CA ARG A 168 4.43 7.16 18.62
C ARG A 168 4.63 6.02 17.63
N LYS A 169 5.37 5.00 18.05
CA LYS A 169 5.59 3.78 17.27
C LYS A 169 4.26 3.15 16.87
N GLY A 170 4.13 2.76 15.61
CA GLY A 170 2.93 2.13 15.06
C GLY A 170 1.85 3.10 14.58
N GLN A 171 2.04 4.41 14.75
CA GLN A 171 1.21 5.44 14.12
C GLN A 171 1.72 5.79 12.73
N MET A 172 0.84 6.33 11.89
CA MET A 172 1.16 6.75 10.53
C MET A 172 0.55 8.10 10.19
N LEU A 173 1.24 8.84 9.31
CA LEU A 173 0.58 9.88 8.52
C LEU A 173 -0.11 9.20 7.34
N PHE A 174 -1.41 9.40 7.20
CA PHE A 174 -2.18 8.85 6.08
C PHE A 174 -2.56 9.96 5.11
N VAL A 175 -2.24 9.76 3.84
CA VAL A 175 -2.50 10.69 2.75
C VAL A 175 -3.64 10.13 1.92
N ASP A 176 -4.71 10.91 1.78
CA ASP A 176 -5.97 10.51 1.16
C ASP A 176 -6.24 11.43 -0.03
N SER A 177 -5.94 10.98 -1.26
CA SER A 177 -6.20 11.79 -2.47
C SER A 177 -7.68 11.83 -2.81
N VAL A 178 -8.45 10.80 -2.45
CA VAL A 178 -9.89 10.71 -2.75
C VAL A 178 -10.64 11.86 -2.08
N LYS A 179 -10.26 12.20 -0.84
CA LYS A 179 -10.83 13.33 -0.11
C LYS A 179 -9.94 14.58 -0.10
N GLY A 180 -8.75 14.51 -0.70
CA GLY A 180 -7.79 15.61 -0.74
C GLY A 180 -7.36 16.08 0.65
N GLN A 181 -7.00 15.16 1.55
CA GLN A 181 -6.71 15.49 2.95
C GLN A 181 -5.56 14.66 3.54
N LEU A 182 -4.97 15.17 4.62
CA LEU A 182 -4.09 14.39 5.50
C LEU A 182 -4.87 13.87 6.71
N ARG A 183 -4.47 12.71 7.23
CA ARG A 183 -5.12 12.09 8.40
C ARG A 183 -4.07 11.54 9.37
N TYR A 184 -4.37 11.62 10.66
CA TYR A 184 -3.70 10.83 11.69
C TYR A 184 -4.29 9.41 11.67
N ASN A 185 -3.48 8.43 11.26
CA ASN A 185 -3.92 7.05 11.02
C ASN A 185 -5.14 7.01 10.07
N PHE A 186 -6.02 6.02 10.22
CA PHE A 186 -7.14 5.81 9.31
C PHE A 186 -8.29 6.78 9.49
N ASP A 187 -8.53 7.33 10.68
CA ASP A 187 -9.86 7.88 11.00
C ASP A 187 -9.89 9.39 11.19
N ARG A 188 -8.80 10.01 11.62
CA ARG A 188 -8.81 11.40 12.10
C ARG A 188 -8.22 12.38 11.07
N PRO A 189 -9.03 13.16 10.34
CA PRO A 189 -8.50 14.21 9.46
C PRO A 189 -7.67 15.24 10.22
N ILE A 190 -6.68 15.79 9.53
CA ILE A 190 -5.86 16.90 10.00
C ILE A 190 -6.47 18.19 9.48
N ASP A 191 -6.78 19.11 10.39
CA ASP A 191 -7.18 20.47 10.03
C ASP A 191 -5.93 21.24 9.60
N ILE A 192 -5.83 21.50 8.30
CA ILE A 192 -4.69 22.20 7.70
C ILE A 192 -4.91 23.70 7.91
N LYS A 193 -4.20 24.26 8.89
CA LYS A 193 -4.16 25.71 9.09
C LYS A 193 -3.55 26.36 7.84
N GLN A 194 -4.36 27.15 7.13
CA GLN A 194 -3.93 27.96 5.99
C GLN A 194 -3.09 29.15 6.45
#